data_AF-A0A2G4HG67-F1
#
_entry.id   AF-A0A2G4HG67-F1
#
_cell.length_a   1.000
_cell.length_b   1.000
_cell.length_c   1.000
_cell.angle_alpha   90.00
_cell.angle_beta   90.00
_cell.angle_gamma   90.00
#
_symmetry.space_group_name_H-M   'P 1'
#
loop_
_entity.id
_entity.type
_entity.pdbx_description
1 polymer ?
#
loop_
_entity_poly.entity_id
_entity_poly.type
_entity_poly.pdbx_seq_one_letter_code
_entity_poly.pdbx_strand_id
1 'polypeptide(L)'
;MAAPTLSPRPRIIDTDVHNAFADIRAELRPYLSRHWQVYAERHGIVVPSTDYASPVGVQREDARTPSGGLTGSDPAFLFTDHLDRYGSDTAILTGSHVLGLSVHPDPDRGYAFATAYNQNLANRWLSPPTVSAAPSS
;
A
#
# COMPACT_ATOMS: atom_id res chain seq x y z
N MET A 1 -36.48 -32.17 -6.23
CA MET A 1 -36.08 -30.77 -6.49
C MET A 1 -34.57 -30.70 -6.35
N ALA A 2 -33.83 -30.43 -7.42
CA ALA A 2 -32.38 -30.22 -7.34
C ALA A 2 -32.12 -28.73 -7.16
N ALA A 3 -31.38 -28.35 -6.11
CA ALA A 3 -30.84 -27.02 -6.00
C ALA A 3 -29.62 -26.91 -6.91
N PRO A 4 -29.52 -25.91 -7.81
CA PRO A 4 -28.24 -25.59 -8.40
C PRO A 4 -27.41 -24.92 -7.30
N THR A 5 -26.30 -25.53 -6.90
CA THR A 5 -25.31 -24.84 -6.09
C THR A 5 -24.11 -24.56 -6.97
N LEU A 6 -23.87 -23.27 -7.18
CA LEU A 6 -22.72 -22.73 -7.89
C LEU A 6 -21.46 -23.46 -7.45
N SER A 7 -20.68 -24.01 -8.39
CA SER A 7 -19.29 -24.32 -8.11
C SER A 7 -18.60 -22.97 -7.87
N PRO A 8 -18.19 -22.62 -6.64
CA PRO A 8 -17.50 -21.36 -6.42
C PRO A 8 -16.22 -21.41 -7.27
N ARG A 9 -15.90 -20.33 -7.99
CA ARG A 9 -14.54 -20.20 -8.51
C ARG A 9 -13.57 -20.41 -7.34
N PRO A 10 -12.47 -21.15 -7.53
CA PRO A 10 -11.47 -21.26 -6.48
C PRO A 10 -11.04 -19.84 -6.10
N ARG A 11 -11.08 -19.54 -4.80
CA ARG A 11 -10.65 -18.24 -4.30
C ARG A 11 -9.16 -18.08 -4.59
N ILE A 12 -8.79 -17.12 -5.41
CA ILE A 12 -7.39 -16.80 -5.69
C ILE A 12 -6.91 -15.79 -4.64
N ILE A 13 -5.84 -16.16 -3.94
CA ILE A 13 -5.17 -15.29 -2.98
C ILE A 13 -3.81 -14.93 -3.57
N ASP A 14 -3.61 -13.65 -3.85
CA ASP A 14 -2.30 -13.10 -4.18
C ASP A 14 -1.56 -12.78 -2.88
N THR A 15 -0.47 -13.49 -2.63
CA THR A 15 0.26 -13.41 -1.35
C THR A 15 1.31 -12.32 -1.32
N ASP A 16 1.56 -11.60 -2.41
CA ASP A 16 2.61 -10.60 -2.49
C ASP A 16 2.22 -9.42 -3.40
N VAL A 17 1.46 -8.49 -2.83
CA VAL A 17 1.03 -7.27 -3.53
C VAL A 17 1.68 -6.04 -2.92
N HIS A 18 2.48 -5.37 -3.73
CA HIS A 18 3.23 -4.19 -3.34
C HIS A 18 2.39 -2.91 -3.47
N ASN A 19 1.98 -2.35 -2.34
CA ASN A 19 1.37 -1.02 -2.25
C ASN A 19 2.41 0.05 -1.90
N ALA A 20 2.29 1.23 -2.48
CA ALA A 20 3.25 2.32 -2.36
C ALA A 20 2.59 3.61 -1.85
N PHE A 21 3.43 4.55 -1.43
CA PHE A 21 3.01 5.93 -1.16
C PHE A 21 2.90 6.70 -2.48
N ALA A 22 1.87 7.53 -2.60
CA ALA A 22 1.83 8.62 -3.57
C ALA A 22 2.70 9.78 -3.08
N ASP A 23 2.64 10.09 -1.78
CA ASP A 23 3.53 11.03 -1.10
C ASP A 23 3.78 10.54 0.33
N ILE A 24 4.96 9.96 0.56
CA ILE A 24 5.34 9.39 1.87
C ILE A 24 5.27 10.42 3.00
N ARG A 25 5.58 11.70 2.72
CA ARG A 25 5.60 12.75 3.74
C ARG A 25 4.18 13.13 4.13
N ALA A 26 3.33 13.39 3.15
CA ALA A 26 1.93 13.73 3.41
C ALA A 26 1.18 12.58 4.08
N GLU A 27 1.49 11.34 3.67
CA GLU A 27 0.77 10.14 4.11
C GLU A 27 1.15 9.62 5.49
N LEU A 28 2.41 9.81 5.91
CA LEU A 28 2.87 9.38 7.23
C LEU A 28 2.72 10.48 8.29
N ARG A 29 2.75 11.76 7.90
CA ARG A 29 2.69 12.90 8.83
C ARG A 29 1.55 12.83 9.86
N PRO A 30 0.29 12.46 9.50
CA PRO A 30 -0.81 12.38 10.47
C PRO A 30 -0.57 11.36 11.60
N TYR A 31 0.26 10.36 11.35
CA TYR A 31 0.52 9.21 12.22
C TYR A 31 1.83 9.33 12.99
N LEU A 32 2.64 10.36 12.72
CA LEU A 32 3.87 10.64 13.43
C LEU A 32 3.61 11.50 14.66
N SER A 33 4.35 11.26 15.74
CA SER A 33 4.38 12.15 16.91
C SER A 33 4.93 13.53 16.52
N ARG A 34 4.66 14.56 17.34
CA ARG A 34 5.15 15.93 17.06
C ARG A 34 6.67 15.98 16.86
N HIS A 35 7.42 15.21 17.64
CA HIS A 35 8.86 15.10 17.51
C HIS A 35 9.26 14.60 16.11
N TRP A 36 8.66 13.48 15.67
CA TRP A 36 8.97 12.88 14.37
C TRP A 36 8.43 13.67 13.18
N GLN A 37 7.34 14.42 13.34
CA GLN A 37 6.88 15.37 12.32
C GLN A 37 7.93 16.46 12.09
N VAL A 38 8.42 17.11 13.15
CA VAL A 38 9.46 18.15 13.05
C VAL A 38 10.75 17.58 12.46
N TYR A 39 11.11 16.35 12.84
CA TYR A 39 12.25 15.65 12.25
C TYR A 39 12.08 15.45 10.74
N ALA A 40 10.96 14.83 10.32
CA ALA A 40 10.67 14.56 8.92
C ALA A 40 10.53 15.85 8.09
N GLU A 41 10.08 16.95 8.70
CA GLU A 41 10.05 18.26 8.08
C GLU A 41 11.44 18.79 7.72
N ARG A 42 12.45 18.49 8.54
CA ARG A 42 13.84 18.96 8.37
C ARG A 42 14.71 18.02 7.55
N HIS A 43 14.53 16.71 7.73
CA HIS A 43 15.43 15.68 7.21
C HIS A 43 14.78 14.75 6.18
N GLY A 44 13.47 14.86 5.98
CA GLY A 44 12.69 13.91 5.19
C GLY A 44 12.44 12.59 5.92
N ILE A 45 11.73 11.69 5.23
CA ILE A 45 11.51 10.32 5.68
C ILE A 45 12.44 9.45 4.84
N VAL A 46 13.53 9.02 5.45
CA VAL A 46 14.56 8.20 4.79
C VAL A 46 14.48 6.78 5.31
N VAL A 47 14.18 5.85 4.42
CA VAL A 47 14.20 4.40 4.68
C VAL A 47 15.47 3.83 4.05
N PRO A 48 16.23 2.98 4.76
CA PRO A 48 17.36 2.27 4.18
C PRO A 48 17.00 1.51 2.89
N SER A 49 17.95 1.45 1.96
CA SER A 49 17.84 0.65 0.75
C SER A 49 17.73 -0.84 1.08
N THR A 50 17.04 -1.60 0.25
CA THR A 50 17.05 -3.08 0.27
C THR A 50 18.20 -3.67 -0.54
N ASP A 51 18.92 -2.83 -1.28
CA ASP A 51 20.00 -3.20 -2.22
C ASP A 51 19.57 -4.25 -3.25
N TYR A 52 18.28 -4.30 -3.57
CA TYR A 52 17.76 -5.12 -4.65
C TYR A 52 18.02 -4.45 -6.00
N ALA A 53 18.93 -5.01 -6.78
CA ALA A 53 19.31 -4.49 -8.08
C ALA A 53 18.54 -5.17 -9.22
N SER A 54 17.87 -4.38 -10.07
CA SER A 54 17.25 -4.85 -11.31
C SER A 54 17.63 -3.92 -12.47
N PRO A 55 18.10 -4.47 -13.61
CA PRO A 55 18.50 -3.66 -14.77
C PRO A 55 17.31 -2.97 -15.47
N VAL A 56 16.09 -3.43 -15.23
CA VAL A 56 14.85 -2.90 -15.82
C VAL A 56 13.93 -2.24 -14.77
N GLY A 57 14.44 -2.05 -13.55
CA GLY A 57 13.63 -1.63 -12.41
C GLY A 57 12.82 -2.77 -11.79
N VAL A 58 12.13 -2.46 -10.69
CA VAL A 58 11.35 -3.43 -9.90
C VAL A 58 9.85 -3.30 -10.09
N GLN A 59 9.42 -2.20 -10.72
CA GLN A 59 8.01 -1.91 -10.99
C GLN A 59 7.69 -2.23 -12.44
N ARG A 60 6.47 -2.71 -12.69
CA ARG A 60 5.95 -2.83 -14.05
C ARG A 60 5.61 -1.45 -14.60
N GLU A 61 6.14 -1.09 -15.77
CA GLU A 61 5.89 0.22 -16.37
C GLU A 61 4.43 0.45 -16.78
N ASP A 62 3.69 -0.62 -17.12
CA ASP A 62 2.27 -0.53 -17.47
C ASP A 62 1.34 -0.33 -16.26
N ALA A 63 1.89 -0.42 -15.03
CA ALA A 63 1.14 -0.31 -13.79
C ALA A 63 1.26 1.08 -13.14
N ARG A 64 1.81 2.08 -13.84
CA ARG A 64 1.74 3.48 -13.41
C ARG A 64 0.30 3.95 -13.43
N THR A 65 -0.09 4.80 -12.48
CA THR A 65 -1.48 5.27 -12.46
C THR A 65 -1.78 6.14 -13.69
N PRO A 66 -3.05 6.22 -14.15
CA PRO A 66 -3.41 7.04 -15.31
C PRO A 66 -3.09 8.54 -15.13
N SER A 67 -2.98 9.00 -13.88
CA SER A 67 -2.56 10.34 -13.50
C SER A 67 -1.04 10.55 -13.46
N GLY A 68 -0.24 9.53 -13.81
CA GLY A 68 1.22 9.56 -13.79
C GLY A 68 1.85 9.26 -12.41
N GLY A 69 1.06 8.77 -11.46
CA GLY A 69 1.52 8.35 -10.14
C GLY A 69 2.36 7.06 -10.17
N LEU A 70 2.98 6.76 -9.04
CA LEU A 70 3.83 5.57 -8.88
C LEU A 70 3.00 4.27 -8.92
N THR A 71 3.63 3.17 -9.30
CA THR A 71 2.96 1.86 -9.29
C THR A 71 2.55 1.50 -7.86
N GLY A 72 1.31 1.03 -7.71
CA GLY A 72 0.74 0.68 -6.41
C GLY A 72 0.52 1.87 -5.49
N SER A 73 0.58 3.12 -5.97
CA SER A 73 0.35 4.29 -5.12
C SER A 73 -1.11 4.69 -4.97
N ASP A 74 -2.04 4.08 -5.69
CA ASP A 74 -3.47 4.38 -5.67
C ASP A 74 -4.26 3.08 -5.39
N PRO A 75 -4.96 2.98 -4.25
CA PRO A 75 -5.74 1.79 -3.91
C PRO A 75 -6.81 1.42 -4.93
N ALA A 76 -7.53 2.41 -5.48
CA ALA A 76 -8.62 2.16 -6.42
C ALA A 76 -8.09 1.68 -7.78
N PHE A 77 -6.97 2.26 -8.22
CA PHE A 77 -6.32 1.82 -9.44
C PHE A 77 -5.65 0.46 -9.28
N LEU A 78 -4.95 0.20 -8.17
CA LEU A 78 -4.35 -1.12 -7.91
C LEU A 78 -5.42 -2.22 -7.86
N PHE A 79 -6.59 -1.93 -7.28
CA PHE A 79 -7.69 -2.88 -7.26
C PHE A 79 -8.15 -3.26 -8.68
N THR A 80 -8.37 -2.27 -9.54
CA THR A 80 -8.89 -2.51 -10.90
C THR A 80 -7.83 -3.04 -11.87
N ASP A 81 -6.62 -2.48 -11.86
CA ASP A 81 -5.53 -2.87 -12.78
C ASP A 81 -4.86 -4.19 -12.40
N HIS A 82 -4.91 -4.61 -11.13
CA HIS A 82 -4.30 -5.86 -10.67
C HIS A 82 -5.34 -6.90 -10.24
N LEU A 83 -6.12 -6.63 -9.20
CA LEU A 83 -7.01 -7.65 -8.61
C LEU A 83 -8.12 -8.05 -9.58
N ASP A 84 -8.89 -7.09 -10.10
CA ASP A 84 -9.97 -7.37 -11.05
C ASP A 84 -9.44 -7.94 -12.37
N ARG A 85 -8.34 -7.38 -12.88
CA ARG A 85 -7.73 -7.78 -14.16
C ARG A 85 -7.27 -9.24 -14.16
N TYR A 86 -6.66 -9.70 -13.07
CA TYR A 86 -6.11 -11.06 -12.95
C TYR A 86 -7.02 -12.03 -12.19
N GLY A 87 -8.15 -11.55 -11.65
CA GLY A 87 -9.14 -12.38 -10.97
C GLY A 87 -8.72 -12.81 -9.57
N SER A 88 -7.94 -12.00 -8.86
CA SER A 88 -7.55 -12.25 -7.47
C SER A 88 -8.63 -11.76 -6.50
N ASP A 89 -9.17 -12.65 -5.67
CA ASP A 89 -10.21 -12.31 -4.69
C ASP A 89 -9.66 -11.66 -3.42
N THR A 90 -8.37 -11.86 -3.13
CA THR A 90 -7.71 -11.37 -1.92
C THR A 90 -6.25 -11.09 -2.20
N ALA A 91 -5.76 -9.96 -1.69
CA ALA A 91 -4.36 -9.56 -1.79
C ALA A 91 -3.76 -9.39 -0.39
N ILE A 92 -2.56 -9.94 -0.18
CA ILE A 92 -1.73 -9.64 0.99
C ILE A 92 -0.81 -8.48 0.63
N LEU A 93 -0.99 -7.36 1.32
CA LEU A 93 -0.20 -6.16 1.08
C LEU A 93 1.15 -6.24 1.81
N THR A 94 2.24 -6.25 1.04
CA THR A 94 3.61 -6.42 1.53
C THR A 94 4.40 -5.12 1.60
N GLY A 95 3.86 -4.04 1.04
CA GLY A 95 4.44 -2.70 1.09
C GLY A 95 5.60 -2.47 0.12
N SER A 96 5.71 -1.23 -0.32
CA SER A 96 6.83 -0.68 -1.07
C SER A 96 7.47 0.45 -0.28
N HIS A 97 8.73 0.75 -0.56
CA HIS A 97 9.51 1.85 0.05
C HIS A 97 9.79 1.71 1.56
N VAL A 98 9.20 0.74 2.25
CA VAL A 98 9.35 0.52 3.70
C VAL A 98 10.16 -0.73 4.06
N LEU A 99 10.60 -1.49 3.05
CA LEU A 99 11.23 -2.80 3.22
C LEU A 99 12.54 -2.76 4.04
N GLY A 100 13.24 -1.63 4.05
CA GLY A 100 14.46 -1.43 4.83
C GLY A 100 14.25 -0.86 6.24
N LEU A 101 13.01 -0.68 6.72
CA LEU A 101 12.76 -0.08 8.04
C LEU A 101 13.36 -0.87 9.21
N SER A 102 13.48 -2.19 9.08
CA SER A 102 14.02 -3.06 10.13
C SER A 102 15.54 -2.95 10.29
N VAL A 103 16.26 -2.47 9.27
CA VAL A 103 17.73 -2.30 9.28
C VAL A 103 18.13 -0.85 9.53
N HIS A 104 17.21 -0.07 10.07
CA HIS A 104 17.40 1.35 10.30
C HIS A 104 18.44 1.61 11.40
N PRO A 105 19.48 2.45 11.18
CA PRO A 105 20.59 2.62 12.13
C PRO A 105 20.18 3.31 13.44
N ASP A 106 19.07 4.06 13.41
CA ASP A 106 18.41 4.62 14.58
C ASP A 106 17.10 3.83 14.84
N PRO A 107 17.05 2.97 15.86
CA PRO A 107 15.91 2.09 16.10
C PRO A 107 14.63 2.86 16.44
N ASP A 108 14.72 4.01 17.09
CA ASP A 108 13.56 4.82 17.45
C ASP A 108 12.92 5.44 16.20
N ARG A 109 13.76 5.88 15.25
CA ARG A 109 13.30 6.37 13.94
C ARG A 109 12.65 5.24 13.13
N GLY A 110 13.25 4.06 13.11
CA GLY A 110 12.69 2.88 12.45
C GLY A 110 11.31 2.50 13.04
N TYR A 111 11.20 2.46 14.36
CA TYR A 111 9.94 2.19 15.08
C TYR A 111 8.85 3.22 14.77
N ALA A 112 9.19 4.51 14.79
CA ALA A 112 8.24 5.59 14.52
C ALA A 112 7.67 5.50 13.10
N PHE A 113 8.53 5.26 12.11
CA PHE A 113 8.11 5.15 10.71
C PHE A 113 7.33 3.86 10.45
N ALA A 114 7.70 2.74 11.06
CA ALA A 114 6.94 1.48 10.97
C ALA A 114 5.54 1.63 11.58
N THR A 115 5.44 2.30 12.74
CA THR A 115 4.15 2.60 13.38
C THR A 115 3.27 3.45 12.48
N ALA A 116 3.83 4.53 11.93
CA ALA A 116 3.10 5.42 11.03
C ALA A 116 2.67 4.72 9.73
N TYR A 117 3.53 3.88 9.16
CA TYR A 117 3.22 3.06 7.98
C TYR A 117 2.04 2.11 8.26
N ASN A 118 2.06 1.36 9.36
CA ASN A 118 0.99 0.43 9.69
C ASN A 118 -0.35 1.14 9.92
N GLN A 119 -0.32 2.34 10.53
CA GLN A 119 -1.53 3.16 10.68
C GLN A 119 -2.04 3.70 9.33
N ASN A 120 -1.14 4.13 8.44
CA ASN A 120 -1.52 4.51 7.07
C ASN A 120 -2.10 3.32 6.30
N LEU A 121 -1.46 2.15 6.35
CA LEU A 121 -1.92 0.91 5.72
C LEU A 121 -3.34 0.57 6.17
N ALA A 122 -3.58 0.55 7.48
CA ALA A 122 -4.91 0.28 8.04
C ALA A 122 -5.95 1.29 7.52
N ASN A 123 -5.66 2.59 7.62
CA ASN A 123 -6.65 3.63 7.31
C ASN A 123 -6.90 3.82 5.81
N ARG A 124 -5.87 3.67 4.98
CA ARG A 124 -5.89 3.98 3.54
C ARG A 124 -6.17 2.77 2.66
N TRP A 125 -5.61 1.62 3.04
CA TRP A 125 -5.63 0.42 2.19
C TRP A 125 -6.61 -0.64 2.70
N LEU A 126 -6.77 -0.79 4.01
CA LEU A 126 -7.58 -1.84 4.61
C LEU A 126 -8.97 -1.35 5.08
N SER A 127 -9.16 -0.05 5.24
CA SER A 127 -10.47 0.50 5.53
C SER A 127 -11.43 0.22 4.38
N PRO A 128 -12.66 -0.27 4.65
CA PRO A 128 -13.66 -0.37 3.62
C PRO A 128 -13.89 1.03 3.02
N PRO A 129 -14.06 1.15 1.69
CA PRO A 129 -14.40 2.43 1.08
C PRO A 129 -15.66 2.97 1.77
N THR A 130 -15.64 4.26 2.14
CA THR A 130 -16.83 4.93 2.68
C THR A 130 -17.93 4.85 1.62
N VAL A 131 -18.83 3.87 1.76
CA VAL A 131 -20.04 3.82 0.97
C VAL A 131 -20.90 4.96 1.48
N SER A 132 -20.88 6.10 0.79
CA SER A 132 -21.94 7.07 0.93
C SER A 132 -23.22 6.34 0.53
N ALA A 133 -24.04 5.99 1.52
CA ALA A 133 -25.36 5.44 1.26
C ALA A 133 -26.07 6.41 0.30
N ALA A 134 -26.42 5.93 -0.90
CA ALA A 134 -27.25 6.71 -1.80
C ALA A 134 -28.54 7.05 -1.06
N PRO A 135 -29.07 8.28 -1.17
CA PRO A 135 -30.34 8.62 -0.57
C PRO A 135 -31.39 7.68 -1.18
N SER A 136 -32.11 6.97 -0.32
CA SER A 136 -33.27 6.16 -0.72
C SER A 136 -34.25 7.06 -1.46
N SER A 137 -34.56 6.70 -2.70
CA SER A 137 -35.65 7.26 -3.51
C SER A 137 -37.01 7.04 -2.88
#